data_AF-A0A9P5ZI04-F1
#
_entry.id   AF-A0A9P5ZI04-F1
#
_cell.length_a   1.000
_cell.length_b   1.000
_cell.length_c   1.000
_cell.angle_alpha   90.00
_cell.angle_beta   90.00
_cell.angle_gamma   90.00
#
_symmetry.space_group_name_H-M   'P 1'
#
loop_
_entity.id
_entity.type
_entity.pdbx_description
1 polymer ?
#
loop_
_entity_poly.entity_id
_entity_poly.type
_entity_poly.pdbx_seq_one_letter_code
_entity_poly.pdbx_strand_id
1 'polypeptide(L)'
;FEIIWSQGLPLMVRGVPGLLYDWSPTGLSSFLGDDTCDIVNCETNRVMRTTVNTFLQNLGKSKTVDGPSLKLKDYPEDMLFKDKSPILARDFKSALPVPMYTYDDGPLNLVAMYPLEYDCRPDIGPKVYAATASKHDDHHHGSTRLHMDMADAVNIMASGRALWHIFHSEDADAIRQILKHHCDFAD
;
A
#
# COMPACT_ATOMS: atom_id res chain seq x y z
N PHE A 1 -16.12 -0.70 16.35
CA PHE A 1 -15.31 0.06 15.37
C PHE A 1 -15.31 1.53 15.74
N GLU A 2 -16.46 2.21 15.64
CA GLU A 2 -16.60 3.67 15.83
C GLU A 2 -15.94 4.22 17.10
N ILE A 3 -16.18 3.60 18.26
CA ILE A 3 -15.61 4.03 19.55
C ILE A 3 -14.08 4.03 19.56
N ILE A 4 -13.46 3.09 18.85
CA ILE A 4 -11.98 3.00 18.77
C ILE A 4 -11.48 3.95 17.69
N TRP A 5 -12.18 4.01 16.55
CA TRP A 5 -11.82 4.90 15.45
C TRP A 5 -11.88 6.37 15.86
N SER A 6 -12.83 6.77 16.69
CA SER A 6 -12.95 8.13 17.21
C SER A 6 -11.79 8.56 18.11
N GLN A 7 -10.93 7.64 18.53
CA GLN A 7 -9.72 7.93 19.31
C GLN A 7 -8.47 8.08 18.43
N GLY A 8 -8.59 7.97 17.11
CA GLY A 8 -7.45 8.03 16.19
C GLY A 8 -6.51 6.83 16.27
N LEU A 9 -6.99 5.69 16.78
CA LEU A 9 -6.19 4.48 16.96
C LEU A 9 -6.22 3.58 15.70
N PRO A 10 -5.07 3.02 15.27
CA PRO A 10 -5.05 2.05 14.20
C PRO A 10 -5.75 0.74 14.63
N LEU A 11 -6.43 0.10 13.69
CA LEU A 11 -7.19 -1.12 13.93
C LEU A 11 -6.64 -2.28 13.11
N MET A 12 -6.43 -3.42 13.77
CA MET A 12 -6.14 -4.69 13.10
C MET A 12 -7.38 -5.57 13.12
N VAL A 13 -7.97 -5.81 11.95
CA VAL A 13 -9.11 -6.72 11.79
C VAL A 13 -8.59 -8.09 11.35
N ARG A 14 -8.99 -9.14 12.07
CA ARG A 14 -8.66 -10.54 11.74
C ARG A 14 -9.95 -11.33 11.52
N GLY A 15 -9.90 -12.41 10.76
CA GLY A 15 -11.04 -13.30 10.55
C GLY A 15 -12.11 -12.78 9.59
N VAL A 16 -11.78 -11.85 8.70
CA VAL A 16 -12.63 -11.50 7.55
C VAL A 16 -12.58 -12.62 6.49
N PRO A 17 -13.57 -12.72 5.58
CA PRO A 17 -13.60 -13.75 4.52
C PRO A 17 -12.34 -13.79 3.65
N GLY A 18 -11.54 -12.71 3.66
CA GLY A 18 -10.29 -12.60 2.94
C GLY A 18 -10.52 -12.34 1.45
N LEU A 19 -9.44 -12.41 0.69
CA LEU A 19 -9.47 -12.29 -0.77
C LEU A 19 -9.78 -13.68 -1.36
N LEU A 20 -10.71 -13.75 -2.32
CA LEU A 20 -11.17 -15.01 -2.90
C LEU A 20 -10.28 -15.48 -4.06
N TYR A 21 -9.60 -14.54 -4.74
CA TYR A 21 -8.67 -14.84 -5.82
C TYR A 21 -7.24 -14.99 -5.30
N ASP A 22 -6.34 -15.49 -6.16
CA ASP A 22 -4.92 -15.56 -5.83
C ASP A 22 -4.25 -14.18 -5.99
N TRP A 23 -4.02 -13.53 -4.85
CA TRP A 23 -3.29 -12.27 -4.77
C TRP A 23 -1.79 -12.46 -4.45
N SER A 24 -1.28 -13.68 -4.53
CA SER A 24 0.17 -13.90 -4.51
C SER A 24 0.84 -13.20 -5.69
N PRO A 25 2.17 -12.97 -5.65
CA PRO A 25 2.88 -12.40 -6.80
C PRO A 25 2.62 -13.18 -8.10
N THR A 26 2.52 -14.51 -8.04
CA THR A 26 2.23 -15.36 -9.20
C THR A 26 0.78 -15.19 -9.69
N GLY A 27 -0.19 -15.12 -8.78
CA GLY A 27 -1.58 -14.86 -9.12
C GLY A 27 -1.77 -13.49 -9.76
N LEU A 28 -1.27 -12.42 -9.12
CA LEU A 28 -1.34 -11.05 -9.65
C LEU A 28 -0.64 -10.90 -11.00
N SER A 29 0.52 -11.54 -11.18
CA SER A 29 1.25 -11.59 -12.47
C SER A 29 0.37 -12.10 -13.61
N SER A 30 -0.52 -13.06 -13.34
CA SER A 30 -1.44 -13.63 -14.33
C SER A 30 -2.60 -12.71 -14.70
N PHE A 31 -3.01 -11.81 -13.79
CA PHE A 31 -4.12 -10.88 -14.00
C PHE A 31 -3.71 -9.51 -14.52
N LEU A 32 -2.57 -8.98 -14.07
CA LEU A 32 -2.19 -7.57 -14.32
C LEU A 32 -1.38 -7.38 -15.61
N GLY A 33 -0.85 -8.47 -16.17
CA GLY A 33 -0.17 -8.45 -17.47
C GLY A 33 1.17 -7.71 -17.48
N ASP A 34 1.63 -7.35 -18.68
CA ASP A 34 2.99 -6.85 -18.95
C ASP A 34 3.09 -5.33 -19.07
N ASP A 35 2.26 -4.58 -18.34
CA ASP A 35 2.38 -3.12 -18.28
C ASP A 35 3.78 -2.72 -17.83
N THR A 36 4.32 -1.68 -18.48
CA THR A 36 5.57 -1.07 -18.02
C THR A 36 5.34 -0.38 -16.69
N CYS A 37 6.23 -0.62 -15.72
CA CYS A 37 6.21 0.02 -14.42
C CYS A 37 7.62 0.40 -13.97
N ASP A 38 7.66 1.30 -13.00
CA ASP A 38 8.87 1.77 -12.35
C ASP A 38 9.05 1.05 -11.01
N ILE A 39 10.19 0.39 -10.85
CA ILE A 39 10.59 -0.29 -9.64
C ILE A 39 11.66 0.52 -8.94
N VAL A 40 11.43 0.84 -7.67
CA VAL A 40 12.34 1.67 -6.88
C VAL A 40 13.20 0.77 -6.00
N ASN A 41 14.50 1.00 -6.01
CA ASN A 41 15.41 0.45 -5.01
C ASN A 41 15.30 1.27 -3.72
N CYS A 42 14.87 0.65 -2.62
CA CYS A 42 14.56 1.34 -1.36
C CYS A 42 15.77 1.98 -0.67
N GLU A 43 16.98 1.45 -0.95
CA GLU A 43 18.23 1.95 -0.38
C GLU A 43 18.75 3.16 -1.16
N THR A 44 18.77 3.06 -2.49
CA THR A 44 19.42 4.06 -3.36
C THR A 44 18.46 5.03 -4.01
N ASN A 45 17.15 4.82 -3.89
CA ASN A 45 16.08 5.50 -4.63
C ASN A 45 16.23 5.45 -6.16
N ARG A 46 17.08 4.56 -6.69
CA ARG A 46 17.21 4.36 -8.13
C ARG A 46 15.94 3.72 -8.68
N VAL A 47 15.45 4.28 -9.77
CA VAL A 47 14.30 3.77 -10.52
C VAL A 47 14.80 2.84 -11.63
N MET A 48 14.16 1.68 -11.75
CA MET A 48 14.40 0.71 -12.81
C MET A 48 13.09 0.41 -13.51
N ARG A 49 13.08 0.52 -14.84
CA ARG A 49 11.89 0.25 -15.65
C ARG A 49 11.82 -1.22 -16.05
N THR A 50 10.68 -1.85 -15.81
CA THR A 50 10.43 -3.27 -16.15
C THR A 50 8.93 -3.47 -16.41
N THR A 51 8.45 -4.71 -16.48
CA THR A 51 7.01 -5.02 -16.52
C THR A 51 6.52 -5.49 -15.15
N VAL A 52 5.25 -5.21 -14.84
CA VAL A 52 4.60 -5.64 -13.59
C VAL A 52 4.72 -7.16 -13.43
N ASN A 53 4.41 -7.90 -14.48
CA ASN A 53 4.56 -9.35 -14.54
C ASN A 53 6.00 -9.80 -14.25
N THR A 54 7.01 -9.20 -14.90
CA THR A 54 8.42 -9.54 -14.66
C THR A 54 8.82 -9.34 -13.19
N PHE A 55 8.45 -8.19 -12.61
CA PHE A 55 8.74 -7.91 -11.21
C PHE A 55 8.05 -8.90 -10.26
N LEU A 56 6.75 -9.14 -10.45
CA LEU A 56 5.97 -10.04 -9.60
C LEU A 56 6.42 -11.50 -9.69
N GLN A 57 6.78 -11.99 -10.88
CA GLN A 57 7.35 -13.34 -11.02
C GLN A 57 8.69 -13.48 -10.29
N ASN A 58 9.54 -12.46 -10.36
CA ASN A 58 10.81 -12.46 -9.64
C ASN A 58 10.59 -12.38 -8.13
N LEU A 59 9.61 -11.60 -7.68
CA LEU A 59 9.21 -11.52 -6.28
C LEU A 59 8.73 -12.88 -5.76
N GLY A 60 7.91 -13.61 -6.53
CA GLY A 60 7.44 -14.94 -6.16
C GLY A 60 8.55 -16.01 -6.08
N LYS A 61 9.67 -15.80 -6.78
CA LYS A 61 10.85 -16.69 -6.76
C LYS A 61 11.86 -16.32 -5.68
N SER A 62 11.87 -15.06 -5.23
CA SER A 62 12.83 -14.58 -4.23
C SER A 62 12.53 -15.16 -2.86
N LYS A 63 13.48 -15.90 -2.30
CA LYS A 63 13.35 -16.57 -0.99
C LYS A 63 14.28 -15.99 0.09
N THR A 64 15.11 -15.01 -0.26
CA THR A 64 16.24 -14.58 0.57
C THR A 64 16.25 -13.07 0.77
N VAL A 65 16.71 -12.64 1.95
CA VAL A 65 16.85 -11.23 2.32
C VAL A 65 18.17 -10.62 1.80
N ASP A 66 19.03 -11.41 1.15
CA ASP A 66 20.34 -10.97 0.66
C ASP A 66 20.30 -10.26 -0.71
N GLY A 67 19.12 -10.09 -1.29
CA GLY A 67 18.92 -9.35 -2.54
C GLY A 67 18.70 -7.84 -2.31
N PRO A 68 18.69 -7.04 -3.39
CA PRO A 68 18.31 -5.63 -3.30
C PRO A 68 16.86 -5.48 -2.79
N SER A 69 16.62 -4.50 -1.91
CA SER A 69 15.29 -4.09 -1.48
C SER A 69 14.64 -3.28 -2.62
N LEU A 70 13.69 -3.89 -3.33
CA LEU A 70 13.00 -3.34 -4.49
C LEU A 70 11.50 -3.25 -4.22
N LYS A 71 10.84 -2.21 -4.73
CA LYS A 71 9.39 -2.04 -4.59
C LYS A 71 8.71 -1.56 -5.87
N LEU A 72 7.52 -2.10 -6.09
CA LEU A 72 6.43 -1.53 -6.88
C LEU A 72 5.50 -0.80 -5.93
N LYS A 73 5.14 0.45 -6.24
CA LYS A 73 4.23 1.27 -5.44
C LYS A 73 3.12 1.83 -6.33
N ASP A 74 1.98 2.15 -5.71
CA ASP A 74 0.90 2.92 -6.34
C ASP A 74 0.38 2.34 -7.66
N TYR A 75 0.52 1.03 -7.91
CA TYR A 75 0.13 0.44 -9.20
C TYR A 75 -1.38 0.14 -9.25
N PRO A 76 -2.07 0.45 -10.37
CA PRO A 76 -1.62 1.20 -11.53
C PRO A 76 -1.52 2.71 -11.26
N GLU A 77 -0.53 3.35 -11.87
CA GLU A 77 -0.24 4.79 -11.66
C GLU A 77 -1.09 5.69 -12.58
N ASP A 78 -1.52 5.18 -13.73
CA ASP A 78 -2.10 5.94 -14.84
C ASP A 78 -3.62 5.78 -14.98
N MET A 79 -4.24 4.88 -14.21
CA MET A 79 -5.68 4.61 -14.27
C MET A 79 -6.22 4.06 -12.95
N LEU A 80 -7.54 3.90 -12.87
CA LEU A 80 -8.19 3.26 -11.75
C LEU A 80 -7.98 1.74 -11.81
N PHE A 81 -7.73 1.12 -10.65
CA PHE A 81 -7.50 -0.33 -10.59
C PHE A 81 -8.71 -1.15 -11.09
N LYS A 82 -9.94 -0.64 -10.89
CA LYS A 82 -11.16 -1.28 -11.41
C LYS A 82 -11.22 -1.32 -12.94
N ASP A 83 -10.60 -0.37 -13.62
CA ASP A 83 -10.53 -0.36 -15.08
C ASP A 83 -9.44 -1.32 -15.57
N LYS A 84 -8.36 -1.47 -14.77
CA LYS A 84 -7.29 -2.44 -15.02
C LYS A 84 -7.75 -3.89 -14.82
N SER A 85 -8.41 -4.19 -13.70
CA SER A 85 -8.93 -5.52 -13.38
C SER A 85 -10.22 -5.39 -12.57
N PRO A 86 -11.40 -5.39 -13.23
CA PRO A 86 -12.69 -5.33 -12.55
C PRO A 86 -12.92 -6.49 -11.58
N ILE A 87 -12.39 -7.68 -11.92
CA ILE A 87 -12.53 -8.90 -11.11
C ILE A 87 -11.77 -8.75 -9.79
N LEU A 88 -10.50 -8.35 -9.84
CA LEU A 88 -9.71 -8.13 -8.63
C LEU A 88 -10.23 -6.94 -7.83
N ALA A 89 -10.68 -5.86 -8.48
CA ALA A 89 -11.27 -4.72 -7.76
C ALA A 89 -12.50 -5.13 -6.95
N ARG A 90 -13.39 -5.95 -7.51
CA ARG A 90 -14.56 -6.48 -6.80
C ARG A 90 -14.15 -7.40 -5.65
N ASP A 91 -13.15 -8.25 -5.87
CA ASP A 91 -12.64 -9.14 -4.83
C ASP A 91 -12.06 -8.35 -3.65
N PHE A 92 -11.20 -7.36 -3.92
CA PHE A 92 -10.65 -6.46 -2.91
C PHE A 92 -11.75 -5.76 -2.12
N LYS A 93 -12.74 -5.17 -2.81
CA LYS A 93 -13.88 -4.52 -2.17
C LYS A 93 -14.62 -5.50 -1.25
N SER A 94 -14.85 -6.73 -1.69
CA SER A 94 -15.54 -7.74 -0.86
C SER A 94 -14.76 -8.15 0.40
N ALA A 95 -13.43 -8.01 0.39
CA ALA A 95 -12.55 -8.30 1.51
C ALA A 95 -12.42 -7.14 2.53
N LEU A 96 -12.86 -5.93 2.16
CA LEU A 96 -12.75 -4.76 3.05
C LEU A 96 -13.63 -4.93 4.30
N PRO A 97 -13.08 -4.71 5.51
CA PRO A 97 -13.84 -4.70 6.74
C PRO A 97 -14.66 -3.41 6.85
N VAL A 98 -15.74 -3.44 7.65
CA VAL A 98 -16.55 -2.25 7.98
C VAL A 98 -17.03 -1.50 6.72
N PRO A 99 -17.80 -2.16 5.84
CA PRO A 99 -18.15 -1.65 4.51
C PRO A 99 -18.82 -0.27 4.52
N MET A 100 -19.49 0.09 5.61
CA MET A 100 -20.10 1.41 5.78
C MET A 100 -19.09 2.57 5.63
N TYR A 101 -17.84 2.35 6.05
CA TYR A 101 -16.75 3.32 6.01
C TYR A 101 -15.78 3.08 4.84
N THR A 102 -15.55 1.82 4.48
CA THR A 102 -14.45 1.44 3.60
C THR A 102 -14.85 1.24 2.15
N TYR A 103 -16.12 0.97 1.87
CA TYR A 103 -16.57 0.88 0.49
C TYR A 103 -16.62 2.28 -0.13
N ASP A 104 -16.31 2.37 -1.41
CA ASP A 104 -16.38 3.60 -2.20
C ASP A 104 -17.82 4.13 -2.38
N ASP A 105 -18.81 3.27 -2.15
CA ASP A 105 -20.24 3.56 -2.07
C ASP A 105 -20.82 3.37 -0.66
N GLY A 106 -19.95 3.26 0.36
CA GLY A 106 -20.34 3.18 1.75
C GLY A 106 -20.98 4.49 2.23
N PRO A 107 -22.12 4.46 2.95
CA PRO A 107 -22.86 5.67 3.32
C PRO A 107 -22.14 6.56 4.34
N LEU A 108 -21.08 6.08 4.99
CA LEU A 108 -20.24 6.86 5.90
C LEU A 108 -18.88 7.20 5.28
N ASN A 109 -18.62 6.80 4.03
CA ASN A 109 -17.45 7.21 3.27
C ASN A 109 -17.74 8.51 2.53
N LEU A 110 -17.04 9.60 2.89
CA LEU A 110 -17.22 10.91 2.24
C LEU A 110 -16.97 10.86 0.73
N VAL A 111 -16.17 9.89 0.25
CA VAL A 111 -15.88 9.70 -1.18
C VAL A 111 -17.12 9.28 -1.97
N ALA A 112 -18.10 8.64 -1.32
CA ALA A 112 -19.38 8.29 -1.93
C ALA A 112 -20.28 9.53 -2.16
N MET A 113 -19.98 10.65 -1.48
CA MET A 113 -20.77 11.88 -1.53
C MET A 113 -20.23 12.92 -2.52
N TYR A 114 -19.14 12.64 -3.23
CA TYR A 114 -18.64 13.54 -4.26
C TYR A 114 -19.66 13.66 -5.40
N PRO A 115 -19.96 14.88 -5.89
CA PRO A 115 -20.84 15.07 -7.05
C PRO A 115 -20.32 14.29 -8.26
N LEU A 116 -21.23 13.69 -9.02
CA LEU A 116 -20.87 12.90 -10.22
C LEU A 116 -20.11 13.72 -11.27
N GLU A 117 -20.38 15.01 -11.33
CA GLU A 117 -19.77 15.96 -12.27
C GLU A 117 -18.45 16.56 -11.75
N TYR A 118 -17.97 16.13 -10.58
CA TYR A 118 -16.74 16.65 -10.01
C TYR A 118 -15.52 15.90 -10.56
N ASP A 119 -14.86 16.49 -11.55
CA ASP A 119 -13.70 15.90 -12.24
C ASP A 119 -12.49 15.65 -11.31
N CYS A 120 -12.40 16.35 -10.18
CA CYS A 120 -11.31 16.19 -9.20
C CYS A 120 -11.64 15.19 -8.08
N ARG A 121 -12.51 14.20 -8.34
CA ARG A 121 -12.78 13.14 -7.36
C ARG A 121 -11.47 12.40 -7.04
N PRO A 122 -11.10 12.24 -5.75
CA PRO A 122 -9.89 11.52 -5.39
C PRO A 122 -9.92 10.07 -5.90
N ASP A 123 -8.81 9.62 -6.48
CA ASP A 123 -8.59 8.19 -6.67
C ASP A 123 -8.33 7.55 -5.30
N ILE A 124 -9.31 6.82 -4.80
CA ILE A 124 -9.24 6.11 -3.51
C ILE A 124 -8.74 4.67 -3.65
N GLY A 125 -8.27 4.30 -4.84
CA GLY A 125 -7.72 2.98 -5.12
C GLY A 125 -8.77 1.93 -5.51
N PRO A 126 -8.47 0.64 -5.27
CA PRO A 126 -7.29 0.13 -4.58
C PRO A 126 -5.98 0.41 -5.34
N LYS A 127 -4.86 0.35 -4.63
CA LYS A 127 -3.50 0.39 -5.20
C LYS A 127 -2.71 -0.85 -4.76
N VAL A 128 -1.88 -1.37 -5.65
CA VAL A 128 -1.00 -2.50 -5.37
C VAL A 128 0.37 -2.01 -4.95
N TYR A 129 0.81 -2.46 -3.78
CA TYR A 129 2.16 -2.30 -3.28
C TYR A 129 2.79 -3.68 -3.14
N ALA A 130 3.97 -3.86 -3.72
CA ALA A 130 4.70 -5.12 -3.65
C ALA A 130 6.19 -4.83 -3.48
N ALA A 131 6.83 -5.46 -2.52
CA ALA A 131 8.25 -5.24 -2.24
C ALA A 131 8.95 -6.55 -1.90
N THR A 132 10.23 -6.64 -2.26
CA THR A 132 11.11 -7.69 -1.73
C THR A 132 11.39 -7.43 -0.25
N ALA A 133 11.84 -8.46 0.46
CA ALA A 133 12.20 -8.32 1.87
C ALA A 133 13.36 -7.32 2.05
N SER A 134 13.27 -6.47 3.06
CA SER A 134 14.37 -5.63 3.54
C SER A 134 14.99 -6.26 4.79
N LYS A 135 16.27 -5.97 5.04
CA LYS A 135 16.92 -6.35 6.30
C LYS A 135 16.39 -5.46 7.42
N HIS A 136 16.18 -6.04 8.59
CA HIS A 136 15.75 -5.31 9.79
C HIS A 136 16.98 -5.04 10.66
N ASP A 137 17.71 -3.98 10.32
CA ASP A 137 18.89 -3.48 11.03
C ASP A 137 18.98 -1.95 10.88
N ASP A 138 19.98 -1.34 11.51
CA ASP A 138 20.18 0.12 11.51
C ASP A 138 20.89 0.64 10.23
N HIS A 139 21.15 -0.24 9.25
CA HIS A 139 21.93 0.08 8.06
C HIS A 139 21.11 0.01 6.76
N HIS A 140 19.86 -0.46 6.81
CA HIS A 140 18.98 -0.61 5.65
C HIS A 140 17.65 0.14 5.85
N HIS A 141 17.03 0.49 4.73
CA HIS A 141 15.74 1.18 4.74
C HIS A 141 14.57 0.20 4.66
N GLY A 142 13.45 0.57 5.31
CA GLY A 142 12.17 -0.09 5.10
C GLY A 142 11.64 0.10 3.67
N SER A 143 10.81 -0.84 3.21
CA SER A 143 10.14 -0.74 1.90
C SER A 143 9.27 0.52 1.79
N THR A 144 8.62 0.90 2.89
CA THR A 144 7.86 2.15 3.03
C THR A 144 8.55 3.02 4.08
N ARG A 145 8.98 4.21 3.67
CA ARG A 145 9.57 5.20 4.58
C ARG A 145 8.47 5.86 5.41
N LEU A 146 8.84 6.38 6.57
CA LEU A 146 7.92 7.10 7.43
C LEU A 146 7.26 8.26 6.65
N HIS A 147 5.93 8.27 6.66
CA HIS A 147 5.11 9.31 6.05
C HIS A 147 3.76 9.37 6.80
N MET A 148 2.95 10.36 6.46
CA MET A 148 1.59 10.51 6.95
C MET A 148 0.67 10.58 5.73
N ASP A 149 -0.36 9.75 5.70
CA ASP A 149 -1.40 9.80 4.68
C ASP A 149 -2.35 10.97 4.93
N MET A 150 -2.83 11.58 3.84
CA MET A 150 -3.78 12.69 3.91
C MET A 150 -5.22 12.23 4.18
N ALA A 151 -5.51 10.94 4.01
CA ALA A 151 -6.84 10.35 4.13
C ALA A 151 -6.75 9.01 4.89
N ASP A 152 -7.90 8.55 5.37
CA ASP A 152 -8.03 7.25 6.00
C ASP A 152 -7.68 6.13 5.00
N ALA A 153 -6.97 5.10 5.47
CA ALA A 153 -6.50 4.01 4.61
C ALA A 153 -6.77 2.64 5.25
N VAL A 154 -7.07 1.66 4.38
CA VAL A 154 -7.17 0.24 4.76
C VAL A 154 -6.16 -0.55 3.94
N ASN A 155 -5.25 -1.23 4.63
CA ASN A 155 -4.25 -2.11 4.02
C ASN A 155 -4.61 -3.57 4.26
N ILE A 156 -4.66 -4.36 3.19
CA ILE A 156 -4.85 -5.82 3.25
C ILE A 156 -3.53 -6.49 2.88
N MET A 157 -2.95 -7.23 3.82
CA MET A 157 -1.76 -8.06 3.55
C MET A 157 -2.19 -9.30 2.77
N ALA A 158 -2.09 -9.23 1.44
CA ALA A 158 -2.54 -10.30 0.55
C ALA A 158 -1.58 -11.51 0.50
N SER A 159 -0.27 -11.26 0.60
CA SER A 159 0.75 -12.31 0.58
C SER A 159 2.01 -11.83 1.31
N GLY A 160 2.64 -12.71 2.07
CA GLY A 160 3.87 -12.42 2.82
C GLY A 160 3.62 -11.85 4.22
N ARG A 161 4.59 -11.09 4.73
CA ARG A 161 4.60 -10.51 6.08
C ARG A 161 5.31 -9.17 6.05
N ALA A 162 4.94 -8.27 6.95
CA ALA A 162 5.61 -6.99 7.14
C ALA A 162 5.63 -6.61 8.63
N LEU A 163 6.60 -5.79 9.00
CA LEU A 163 6.66 -5.10 10.30
C LEU A 163 6.17 -3.66 10.09
N TRP A 164 5.24 -3.21 10.93
CA TRP A 164 4.68 -1.87 10.87
C TRP A 164 4.96 -1.13 12.17
N HIS A 165 5.47 0.09 12.06
CA HIS A 165 5.50 1.07 13.14
C HIS A 165 4.50 2.17 12.77
N ILE A 166 3.48 2.35 13.61
CA ILE A 166 2.43 3.36 13.43
C ILE A 166 2.46 4.27 14.64
N PHE A 167 2.44 5.58 14.39
CA PHE A 167 2.48 6.62 15.41
C PHE A 167 1.16 7.39 15.42
N HIS A 168 0.80 7.98 16.54
CA HIS A 168 -0.34 8.91 16.58
C HIS A 168 -0.04 10.14 15.73
N SER A 169 -1.08 10.66 15.07
CA SER A 169 -0.96 11.88 14.27
C SER A 169 -0.54 13.09 15.11
N GLU A 170 -0.93 13.12 16.40
CA GLU A 170 -0.55 14.15 17.37
C GLU A 170 0.96 14.21 17.62
N ASP A 171 1.68 13.10 17.44
CA ASP A 171 3.14 13.03 17.65
C ASP A 171 3.96 13.53 16.44
N ALA A 172 3.31 13.90 15.33
CA ALA A 172 3.98 14.20 14.07
C ALA A 172 5.01 15.34 14.18
N ASP A 173 4.71 16.38 14.96
CA ASP A 173 5.65 17.48 15.17
C ASP A 173 6.85 17.10 16.05
N ALA A 174 6.62 16.29 17.08
CA ALA A 174 7.70 15.76 17.92
C ALA A 174 8.63 14.86 17.12
N ILE A 175 8.07 13.95 16.32
CA ILE A 175 8.83 13.07 15.42
C ILE A 175 9.63 13.91 14.42
N ARG A 176 9.02 14.93 13.81
CA ARG A 176 9.70 15.83 12.87
C ARG A 176 10.88 16.54 13.53
N GLN A 177 10.75 16.99 14.78
CA GLN A 177 11.85 17.61 15.52
C GLN A 177 13.00 16.64 15.75
N ILE A 178 12.72 15.41 16.17
CA ILE A 178 13.74 14.37 16.37
C ILE A 178 14.48 14.09 15.06
N LEU A 179 13.74 13.88 13.96
CA LEU A 179 14.34 13.55 12.67
C LEU A 179 15.21 14.68 12.11
N LYS A 180 14.81 15.95 12.28
CA LYS A 180 15.64 17.10 11.89
C LYS A 180 17.00 17.07 12.57
N HIS A 181 17.02 16.86 13.89
CA HIS A 181 18.29 16.77 14.62
C HIS A 181 19.18 15.64 14.10
N HIS A 182 18.62 14.49 13.71
CA HIS A 182 19.42 13.39 13.16
C HIS A 182 19.88 13.61 11.71
N CYS A 183 19.16 14.39 10.91
CA CYS A 183 19.56 14.73 9.55
C CYS A 183 20.62 15.85 9.52
N ASP A 184 20.54 16.82 10.44
CA ASP A 184 21.44 17.99 10.45
C ASP A 184 22.90 17.66 10.86
N PHE A 185 23.16 16.47 11.42
CA PHE A 185 24.53 15.98 11.73
C PHE A 185 25.13 15.09 10.63
N ALA A 186 24.43 14.87 9.51
CA ALA A 186 24.85 13.97 8.44
C ALA A 186 25.44 14.68 7.20
N ASP A 187 25.70 16.00 7.29
CA ASP A 187 26.42 16.79 6.27
C ASP A 187 27.89 17.06 6.65
#